data_AF-A0A924V979-F1
#
_entry.id   AF-A0A924V979-F1
#
_cell.length_a   1.000
_cell.length_b   1.000
_cell.length_c   1.000
_cell.angle_alpha   90.00
_cell.angle_beta   90.00
_cell.angle_gamma   90.00
#
_symmetry.space_group_name_H-M   'P 1'
#
loop_
_entity.id
_entity.type
_entity.pdbx_description
1 polymer ?
#
loop_
_entity_poly.entity_id
_entity_poly.type
_entity_poly.pdbx_seq_one_letter_code
_entity_poly.pdbx_strand_id
1 'polypeptide(L)'
;MEKQKKIGFIGLFLLSAIASTLVFQNCSKVNYDELSDKKVKTTGQVNRVINLNPTFNSENSAMKVLFIVDDSYTMSQSQTRLSNAVDSLVNPLFGRDVEFKVVSTSGIPSNEIDYEINRKYFDNNGTEISATQISLTPNYIIDNQITNRTTDRHPRISSLKNFTTLQFNGVKTKIKTAILNVGVNGSDTEEGFCPAVRQLFDTSASSFFKKGDKAAIIFLTDEDDSSSFSTCVSNYKQQVSNKPVVYYSYLEQRAKLTLEYQAERDGLAVWIPVTWGIGLPNGQYFNANGTCNASDVSIATKIITDKGYVVRNISACVYEAAQSTRYGADLGDDGTNPNLNLCTATVTFQTATYPNLYRFITASNLSAVSESCQKSTLPANTISNIIGAYTSVIASDQASTSLQDLTGALINKSGELFGTGFIMAHIIRKSNESCALQSGQAYGVKYENLALQLPGNSVVESLCAVDFTNVLSQVSQFIVTSANNSYVVSGLTEPEVILGVAVKRDGQAIALNTSQFEIVGSAITLIGFKIQAGDILEVSVGTR
;
A
#
# COMPACT_ATOMS: atom_id res chain seq x y z
N MET A 1 -1.75 -17.82 -100.76
CA MET A 1 -1.70 -16.49 -100.09
C MET A 1 -2.96 -16.37 -99.23
N GLU A 2 -3.10 -17.21 -98.21
CA GLU A 2 -2.65 -17.03 -96.82
C GLU A 2 -3.43 -15.95 -96.04
N LYS A 3 -4.36 -16.44 -95.21
CA LYS A 3 -5.15 -15.71 -94.22
C LYS A 3 -4.42 -15.74 -92.88
N GLN A 4 -4.13 -14.56 -92.31
CA GLN A 4 -3.59 -14.46 -90.95
C GLN A 4 -4.68 -14.56 -89.87
N LYS A 5 -4.42 -15.43 -88.89
CA LYS A 5 -5.10 -15.51 -87.59
C LYS A 5 -4.58 -14.41 -86.65
N LYS A 6 -5.49 -13.72 -85.95
CA LYS A 6 -5.20 -13.01 -84.69
C LYS A 6 -6.04 -13.64 -83.58
N ILE A 7 -5.40 -14.41 -82.72
CA ILE A 7 -5.87 -14.74 -81.38
C ILE A 7 -4.71 -14.41 -80.45
N GLY A 8 -4.97 -13.58 -79.46
CA GLY A 8 -4.00 -13.25 -78.41
C GLY A 8 -4.21 -11.82 -77.95
N PHE A 9 -4.86 -11.66 -76.79
CA PHE A 9 -4.44 -10.73 -75.73
C PHE A 9 -5.45 -10.62 -74.57
N ILE A 10 -6.66 -11.17 -74.68
CA ILE A 10 -7.71 -10.96 -73.64
C ILE A 10 -7.67 -12.00 -72.50
N GLY A 11 -6.97 -13.12 -72.66
CA GLY A 11 -6.96 -14.21 -71.67
C GLY A 11 -6.05 -14.01 -70.45
N LEU A 12 -5.12 -13.05 -70.46
CA LEU A 12 -4.11 -12.93 -69.39
C LEU A 12 -4.48 -11.90 -68.29
N PHE A 13 -5.42 -10.98 -68.56
CA PHE A 13 -5.83 -9.97 -67.58
C PHE A 13 -6.93 -10.45 -66.61
N LEU A 14 -7.69 -11.48 -66.95
CA LEU A 14 -8.74 -12.01 -66.05
C LEU A 14 -8.18 -12.93 -64.94
N LEU A 15 -7.05 -13.59 -65.17
CA LEU A 15 -6.43 -14.49 -64.16
C LEU A 15 -5.67 -13.71 -63.07
N SER A 16 -5.13 -12.52 -63.37
CA SER A 16 -4.46 -11.68 -62.37
C SER A 16 -5.43 -10.93 -61.46
N ALA A 17 -6.67 -10.65 -61.92
CA ALA A 17 -7.68 -9.95 -61.13
C ALA A 17 -8.41 -10.87 -60.12
N ILE A 18 -8.51 -12.17 -60.42
CA ILE A 18 -9.10 -13.16 -59.51
C ILE A 18 -8.07 -13.60 -58.44
N ALA A 19 -6.77 -13.61 -58.78
CA ALA A 19 -5.72 -13.88 -57.81
C ALA A 19 -5.46 -12.71 -56.84
N SER A 20 -5.62 -11.45 -57.26
CA SER A 20 -5.44 -10.29 -56.38
C SER A 20 -6.63 -10.04 -55.45
N THR A 21 -7.85 -10.44 -55.83
CA THR A 21 -9.04 -10.31 -54.97
C THR A 21 -9.08 -11.35 -53.83
N LEU A 22 -8.47 -12.53 -54.01
CA LEU A 22 -8.33 -13.54 -52.95
C LEU A 22 -7.27 -13.19 -51.89
N VAL A 23 -6.30 -12.32 -52.21
CA VAL A 23 -5.24 -11.92 -51.24
C VAL A 23 -5.69 -10.79 -50.31
N PHE A 24 -6.76 -10.05 -50.63
CA PHE A 24 -7.25 -8.95 -49.79
C PHE A 24 -8.41 -9.30 -48.84
N GLN A 25 -8.97 -10.51 -48.89
CA GLN A 25 -10.12 -10.89 -48.04
C GLN A 25 -9.78 -11.37 -46.62
N ASN A 26 -8.50 -11.43 -46.21
CA ASN A 26 -8.10 -11.87 -44.86
C ASN A 26 -7.26 -10.86 -44.06
N CYS A 27 -7.22 -9.60 -44.47
CA CYS A 27 -6.31 -8.61 -43.84
C CYS A 27 -6.90 -7.83 -42.65
N SER A 28 -8.17 -8.01 -42.28
CA SER A 28 -8.67 -7.59 -40.96
C SER A 28 -8.78 -8.80 -40.05
N LYS A 29 -7.64 -9.25 -39.50
CA LYS A 29 -7.64 -10.17 -38.37
C LYS A 29 -8.23 -9.41 -37.17
N VAL A 30 -9.53 -9.57 -36.95
CA VAL A 30 -10.24 -8.85 -35.91
C VAL A 30 -9.91 -9.48 -34.56
N ASN A 31 -9.35 -8.70 -33.64
CA ASN A 31 -9.05 -9.14 -32.27
C ASN A 31 -10.34 -9.31 -31.43
N TYR A 32 -11.41 -8.62 -31.82
CA TYR A 32 -12.66 -8.50 -31.11
C TYR A 32 -13.82 -8.67 -32.09
N ASP A 33 -14.65 -9.69 -31.91
CA ASP A 33 -15.87 -9.88 -32.70
C ASP A 33 -17.08 -10.09 -31.78
N GLU A 34 -18.04 -9.17 -31.85
CA GLU A 34 -19.27 -9.26 -31.08
C GLU A 34 -20.32 -10.01 -31.91
N LEU A 35 -20.77 -11.16 -31.39
CA LEU A 35 -21.75 -11.99 -32.08
C LEU A 35 -23.15 -11.39 -31.95
N SER A 36 -23.61 -10.68 -32.98
CA SER A 36 -24.90 -9.98 -33.03
C SER A 36 -26.13 -10.86 -32.78
N ASP A 37 -26.02 -12.17 -33.02
CA ASP A 37 -27.16 -13.10 -33.09
C ASP A 37 -27.33 -13.97 -31.83
N LYS A 38 -26.46 -13.85 -30.82
CA LYS A 38 -26.58 -14.53 -29.52
C LYS A 38 -27.04 -13.57 -28.41
N LYS A 39 -28.28 -13.08 -28.50
CA LYS A 39 -28.96 -12.36 -27.40
C LYS A 39 -29.88 -13.33 -26.67
N VAL A 40 -29.51 -13.83 -25.49
CA VAL A 40 -30.37 -14.78 -24.77
C VAL A 40 -30.95 -14.14 -23.51
N LYS A 41 -32.23 -13.77 -23.57
CA LYS A 41 -33.09 -13.68 -22.39
C LYS A 41 -34.53 -14.12 -22.69
N THR A 42 -35.03 -15.03 -21.86
CA THR A 42 -36.38 -14.95 -21.26
C THR A 42 -36.35 -15.19 -19.74
N THR A 43 -35.19 -15.55 -19.16
CA THR A 43 -34.96 -15.60 -17.70
C THR A 43 -33.68 -14.89 -17.22
N GLY A 44 -32.95 -14.19 -18.10
CA GLY A 44 -31.82 -13.29 -17.75
C GLY A 44 -30.52 -14.00 -17.35
N GLN A 45 -29.31 -13.63 -17.79
CA GLN A 45 -28.92 -12.29 -18.19
C GLN A 45 -27.61 -12.26 -19.02
N VAL A 46 -27.46 -13.04 -20.10
CA VAL A 46 -26.37 -12.84 -21.09
C VAL A 46 -26.87 -11.86 -22.18
N ASN A 47 -26.30 -10.66 -22.20
CA ASN A 47 -26.66 -9.60 -23.15
C ASN A 47 -25.98 -9.77 -24.51
N ARG A 48 -24.71 -10.18 -24.51
CA ARG A 48 -23.90 -10.40 -25.73
C ARG A 48 -22.76 -11.38 -25.47
N VAL A 49 -22.25 -11.96 -26.55
CA VAL A 49 -21.09 -12.85 -26.56
C VAL A 49 -19.99 -12.22 -27.40
N ILE A 50 -18.78 -12.19 -26.86
CA ILE A 50 -17.60 -11.57 -27.47
C ILE A 50 -16.55 -12.65 -27.72
N ASN A 51 -16.00 -12.68 -28.93
CA ASN A 51 -14.86 -13.51 -29.27
C ASN A 51 -13.58 -12.68 -29.22
N LEU A 52 -12.65 -13.06 -28.36
CA LEU A 52 -11.30 -12.50 -28.31
C LEU A 52 -10.33 -13.49 -28.94
N ASN A 53 -9.48 -13.03 -29.86
CA ASN A 53 -8.44 -13.87 -30.45
C ASN A 53 -7.09 -13.64 -29.76
N PRO A 54 -6.62 -14.56 -28.89
CA PRO A 54 -5.34 -14.45 -28.20
C PRO A 54 -4.15 -14.22 -29.12
N THR A 55 -4.21 -14.77 -30.34
CA THR A 55 -3.13 -14.66 -31.35
C THR A 55 -2.94 -13.22 -31.81
N PHE A 56 -4.01 -12.42 -31.78
CA PHE A 56 -4.01 -11.03 -32.21
C PHE A 56 -4.27 -10.07 -31.05
N ASN A 57 -4.16 -10.55 -29.80
CA ASN A 57 -4.43 -9.70 -28.66
C ASN A 57 -3.38 -8.59 -28.56
N SER A 58 -3.72 -7.42 -29.08
CA SER A 58 -2.93 -6.21 -28.94
C SER A 58 -3.17 -5.53 -27.60
N GLU A 59 -4.30 -5.84 -26.93
CA GLU A 59 -4.79 -5.22 -25.71
C GLU A 59 -4.65 -6.21 -24.53
N ASN A 60 -3.42 -6.36 -24.05
CA ASN A 60 -3.19 -6.99 -22.76
C ASN A 60 -3.57 -6.01 -21.63
N SER A 61 -3.83 -6.52 -20.44
CA SER A 61 -4.01 -5.67 -19.25
C SER A 61 -2.85 -4.68 -19.12
N ALA A 62 -3.17 -3.43 -18.80
CA ALA A 62 -2.17 -2.40 -18.59
C ALA A 62 -1.28 -2.79 -17.39
N MET A 63 0.03 -2.58 -17.54
CA MET A 63 0.97 -2.86 -16.47
C MET A 63 1.34 -1.56 -15.74
N LYS A 64 1.35 -1.62 -14.41
CA LYS A 64 1.63 -0.48 -13.54
C LYS A 64 2.73 -0.86 -12.55
N VAL A 65 3.70 0.01 -12.37
CA VAL A 65 4.77 -0.17 -11.38
C VAL A 65 4.82 1.05 -10.47
N LEU A 66 4.59 0.84 -9.18
CA LEU A 66 4.75 1.86 -8.16
C LEU A 66 6.03 1.57 -7.36
N PHE A 67 6.97 2.51 -7.40
CA PHE A 67 8.10 2.54 -6.47
C PHE A 67 7.74 3.41 -5.28
N ILE A 68 7.99 2.90 -4.09
CA ILE A 68 7.89 3.62 -2.82
C ILE A 68 9.30 3.62 -2.27
N VAL A 69 9.91 4.78 -2.27
CA VAL A 69 11.34 4.96 -2.03
C VAL A 69 11.51 5.79 -0.79
N ASP A 70 12.26 5.25 0.14
CA ASP A 70 12.61 5.91 1.38
C ASP A 70 13.60 7.03 1.16
N ASP A 71 13.29 8.19 1.75
CA ASP A 71 14.05 9.43 1.63
C ASP A 71 14.83 9.79 2.90
N SER A 72 15.00 8.87 3.85
CA SER A 72 15.86 9.04 5.02
C SER A 72 17.32 9.29 4.63
N TYR A 73 18.09 9.92 5.53
CA TYR A 73 19.47 10.33 5.26
C TYR A 73 20.43 9.16 4.99
N THR A 74 20.07 7.95 5.40
CA THR A 74 20.83 6.71 5.21
C THR A 74 20.60 6.05 3.85
N MET A 75 19.60 6.50 3.08
CA MET A 75 19.14 5.79 1.88
C MET A 75 19.91 6.07 0.59
N SER A 76 20.85 7.02 0.59
CA SER A 76 21.59 7.44 -0.63
C SER A 76 22.21 6.27 -1.41
N GLN A 77 22.87 5.35 -0.69
CA GLN A 77 23.52 4.21 -1.31
C GLN A 77 22.50 3.20 -1.87
N SER A 78 21.44 2.93 -1.10
CA SER A 78 20.38 2.00 -1.47
C SER A 78 19.58 2.49 -2.68
N GLN A 79 19.25 3.78 -2.72
CA GLN A 79 18.62 4.41 -3.90
C GLN A 79 19.51 4.31 -5.14
N THR A 80 20.81 4.50 -4.99
CA THR A 80 21.78 4.33 -6.10
C THR A 80 21.83 2.89 -6.60
N ARG A 81 21.86 1.90 -5.69
CA ARG A 81 21.81 0.48 -6.06
C ARG A 81 20.50 0.13 -6.78
N LEU A 82 19.36 0.63 -6.28
CA LEU A 82 18.07 0.46 -6.94
C LEU A 82 18.09 1.05 -8.35
N SER A 83 18.50 2.32 -8.48
CA SER A 83 18.60 3.04 -9.76
C SER A 83 19.47 2.28 -10.77
N ASN A 84 20.60 1.73 -10.34
CA ASN A 84 21.47 0.92 -11.20
C ASN A 84 20.80 -0.39 -11.64
N ALA A 85 20.03 -1.03 -10.76
CA ALA A 85 19.38 -2.30 -11.02
C ALA A 85 18.07 -2.20 -11.85
N VAL A 86 17.48 -1.00 -11.98
CA VAL A 86 16.20 -0.74 -12.71
C VAL A 86 16.14 -1.39 -14.08
N ASP A 87 17.25 -1.49 -14.79
CA ASP A 87 17.28 -2.11 -16.13
C ASP A 87 16.82 -3.57 -16.11
N SER A 88 17.02 -4.27 -15.01
CA SER A 88 16.59 -5.66 -14.78
C SER A 88 15.07 -5.79 -14.66
N LEU A 89 14.39 -4.72 -14.22
CA LEU A 89 12.94 -4.61 -14.21
C LEU A 89 12.42 -4.17 -15.58
N VAL A 90 13.04 -3.13 -16.15
CA VAL A 90 12.45 -2.40 -17.28
C VAL A 90 12.75 -3.08 -18.61
N ASN A 91 13.95 -3.61 -18.86
CA ASN A 91 14.27 -4.20 -20.18
C ASN A 91 13.29 -5.31 -20.64
N PRO A 92 12.83 -6.24 -19.77
CA PRO A 92 11.82 -7.25 -20.14
C PRO A 92 10.46 -6.67 -20.55
N LEU A 93 10.20 -5.40 -20.21
CA LEU A 93 8.97 -4.68 -20.52
C LEU A 93 9.02 -3.94 -21.87
N PHE A 94 10.12 -4.03 -22.61
CA PHE A 94 10.24 -3.43 -23.93
C PHE A 94 9.16 -3.94 -24.88
N GLY A 95 8.56 -3.02 -25.66
CA GLY A 95 7.46 -3.35 -26.56
C GLY A 95 6.13 -3.58 -25.86
N ARG A 96 5.93 -3.02 -24.66
CA ARG A 96 4.68 -3.08 -23.91
C ARG A 96 4.26 -1.72 -23.34
N ASP A 97 2.96 -1.58 -23.11
CA ASP A 97 2.37 -0.41 -22.46
C ASP A 97 2.52 -0.57 -20.93
N VAL A 98 3.38 0.26 -20.33
CA VAL A 98 3.66 0.24 -18.89
C VAL A 98 3.70 1.66 -18.35
N GLU A 99 3.06 1.89 -17.21
CA GLU A 99 3.22 3.15 -16.47
C GLU A 99 3.99 2.93 -15.17
N PHE A 100 4.91 3.84 -14.88
CA PHE A 100 5.71 3.85 -13.67
C PHE A 100 5.39 5.10 -12.86
N LYS A 101 5.36 4.97 -11.54
CA LYS A 101 5.27 6.08 -10.58
C LYS A 101 6.27 5.83 -9.46
N VAL A 102 6.93 6.88 -8.99
CA VAL A 102 7.89 6.83 -7.87
C VAL A 102 7.40 7.80 -6.80
N VAL A 103 7.17 7.35 -5.58
CA VAL A 103 6.69 8.19 -4.45
C VAL A 103 7.61 8.02 -3.24
N SER A 104 7.64 9.03 -2.36
CA SER A 104 8.42 9.00 -1.11
C SER A 104 7.68 8.30 0.03
N THR A 105 8.40 7.81 1.05
CA THR A 105 7.84 7.23 2.29
C THR A 105 7.49 8.25 3.36
N SER A 106 7.96 9.51 3.27
CA SER A 106 7.84 10.48 4.37
C SER A 106 6.39 10.70 4.78
N GLY A 107 6.07 10.71 6.08
CA GLY A 107 4.69 10.82 6.57
C GLY A 107 4.04 12.21 6.39
N ILE A 108 2.73 12.34 6.65
CA ILE A 108 2.06 13.66 6.74
C ILE A 108 2.53 14.40 8.02
N PRO A 109 2.72 15.74 7.98
CA PRO A 109 2.45 16.68 6.87
C PRO A 109 3.62 16.88 5.91
N SER A 110 4.75 16.24 6.16
CA SER A 110 5.94 16.26 5.29
C SER A 110 5.64 15.78 3.86
N ASN A 111 4.60 14.95 3.68
CA ASN A 111 4.13 14.43 2.39
C ASN A 111 3.06 15.28 1.67
N GLU A 112 2.99 16.60 1.89
CA GLU A 112 2.23 17.54 1.02
C GLU A 112 2.73 17.56 -0.45
N ILE A 113 3.69 16.70 -0.80
CA ILE A 113 4.34 16.60 -2.10
C ILE A 113 3.41 15.97 -3.15
N ASP A 114 2.71 14.90 -2.80
CA ASP A 114 1.80 14.15 -3.70
C ASP A 114 0.30 14.41 -3.45
N TYR A 115 -0.01 15.07 -2.34
CA TYR A 115 -1.38 15.17 -1.84
C TYR A 115 -1.73 16.61 -1.46
N GLU A 116 -2.99 16.96 -1.69
CA GLU A 116 -3.60 18.19 -1.24
C GLU A 116 -4.46 17.84 -0.02
N ILE A 117 -4.19 18.54 1.08
CA ILE A 117 -5.02 18.45 2.28
C ILE A 117 -6.03 19.59 2.21
N ASN A 118 -7.20 19.29 1.68
CA ASN A 118 -8.33 20.20 1.62
C ASN A 118 -8.95 20.29 3.02
N ARG A 119 -8.76 21.45 3.68
CA ARG A 119 -9.27 21.68 5.02
C ARG A 119 -10.63 22.34 4.96
N LYS A 120 -11.64 21.67 5.52
CA LYS A 120 -12.93 22.29 5.84
C LYS A 120 -13.00 22.56 7.34
N TYR A 121 -13.62 23.66 7.72
CA TYR A 121 -13.78 24.02 9.11
C TYR A 121 -15.25 23.93 9.47
N PHE A 122 -15.56 23.39 10.63
CA PHE A 122 -16.92 23.29 11.14
C PHE A 122 -16.96 23.88 12.55
N ASP A 123 -18.04 24.56 12.91
CA ASP A 123 -18.28 24.90 14.30
C ASP A 123 -18.65 23.64 15.12
N ASN A 124 -18.80 23.80 16.44
CA ASN A 124 -19.22 22.70 17.32
C ASN A 124 -20.63 22.15 17.04
N ASN A 125 -21.45 22.85 16.25
CA ASN A 125 -22.78 22.41 15.85
C ASN A 125 -22.76 21.64 14.51
N GLY A 126 -21.58 21.49 13.89
CA GLY A 126 -21.42 20.83 12.59
C GLY A 126 -21.71 21.73 11.38
N THR A 127 -21.80 23.04 11.56
CA THR A 127 -21.97 24.01 10.46
C THR A 127 -20.63 24.35 9.85
N GLU A 128 -20.48 24.23 8.52
CA GLU A 128 -19.26 24.63 7.83
C GLU A 128 -19.01 26.14 8.00
N ILE A 129 -17.81 26.51 8.44
CA ILE A 129 -17.34 27.88 8.65
C ILE A 129 -16.11 28.15 7.77
N SER A 130 -15.89 29.41 7.40
CA SER A 130 -14.74 29.81 6.60
C SER A 130 -13.45 29.85 7.42
N ALA A 131 -12.30 29.79 6.72
CA ALA A 131 -10.99 30.01 7.32
C ALA A 131 -10.84 31.40 7.99
N THR A 132 -11.64 32.40 7.59
CA THR A 132 -11.63 33.72 8.24
C THR A 132 -12.47 33.74 9.53
N GLN A 133 -13.50 32.90 9.61
CA GLN A 133 -14.38 32.77 10.77
C GLN A 133 -13.73 31.99 11.93
N ILE A 134 -12.68 31.19 11.67
CA ILE A 134 -11.98 30.44 12.73
C ILE A 134 -11.42 31.34 13.83
N SER A 135 -11.05 32.59 13.51
CA SER A 135 -10.52 33.54 14.49
C SER A 135 -11.58 34.05 15.49
N LEU A 136 -12.86 33.88 15.13
CA LEU A 136 -14.03 34.28 15.92
C LEU A 136 -14.72 33.06 16.56
N THR A 137 -14.39 31.84 16.12
CA THR A 137 -14.99 30.61 16.60
C THR A 137 -14.09 29.95 17.64
N PRO A 138 -14.45 29.97 18.93
CA PRO A 138 -13.59 29.47 20.01
C PRO A 138 -13.35 27.95 19.96
N ASN A 139 -14.25 27.17 19.36
CA ASN A 139 -14.03 25.73 19.18
C ASN A 139 -14.54 25.35 17.80
N TYR A 140 -13.66 24.74 17.01
CA TYR A 140 -13.98 24.33 15.66
C TYR A 140 -13.33 22.99 15.34
N ILE A 141 -13.91 22.29 14.38
CA ILE A 141 -13.44 21.03 13.85
C ILE A 141 -12.83 21.29 12.48
N ILE A 142 -11.58 20.88 12.28
CA ILE A 142 -10.95 20.82 10.96
C ILE A 142 -11.22 19.44 10.40
N ASP A 143 -11.99 19.33 9.34
CA ASP A 143 -12.07 18.12 8.51
C ASP A 143 -10.98 18.19 7.45
N ASN A 144 -9.95 17.36 7.59
CA ASN A 144 -8.86 17.26 6.64
C ASN A 144 -9.23 16.21 5.59
N GLN A 145 -9.58 16.67 4.39
CA GLN A 145 -9.85 15.81 3.24
C GLN A 145 -8.57 15.64 2.42
N ILE A 146 -8.10 14.41 2.30
CA ILE A 146 -6.85 14.12 1.58
C ILE A 146 -7.22 13.74 0.14
N THR A 147 -6.75 14.52 -0.82
CA THR A 147 -6.90 14.24 -2.25
C THR A 147 -5.55 14.20 -2.95
N ASN A 148 -5.41 13.45 -4.04
CA ASN A 148 -4.20 13.50 -4.86
C ASN A 148 -4.03 14.89 -5.49
N ARG A 149 -2.82 15.45 -5.41
CA ARG A 149 -2.52 16.70 -6.14
C ARG A 149 -2.63 16.46 -7.63
N THR A 150 -3.19 17.43 -8.34
CA THR A 150 -3.25 17.43 -9.81
C THR A 150 -1.94 17.87 -10.44
N THR A 151 -1.06 18.52 -9.67
CA THR A 151 0.29 18.89 -10.08
C THR A 151 1.27 17.77 -9.69
N ASP A 152 1.48 16.83 -10.61
CA ASP A 152 2.37 15.68 -10.47
C ASP A 152 3.81 16.13 -10.14
N ARG A 153 4.17 16.23 -8.85
CA ARG A 153 5.57 16.33 -8.43
C ARG A 153 6.30 15.00 -8.65
N HIS A 154 5.55 13.90 -8.71
CA HIS A 154 5.97 12.56 -9.09
C HIS A 154 5.29 12.12 -10.39
N PRO A 155 5.77 12.57 -11.56
CA PRO A 155 5.10 12.35 -12.83
C PRO A 155 5.01 10.87 -13.18
N ARG A 156 3.89 10.49 -13.78
CA ARG A 156 3.77 9.20 -14.45
C ARG A 156 4.77 9.13 -15.58
N ILE A 157 5.56 8.07 -15.60
CA ILE A 157 6.49 7.78 -16.68
C ILE A 157 5.88 6.63 -17.47
N SER A 158 5.47 6.86 -18.72
CA SER A 158 4.84 5.83 -19.54
C SER A 158 5.80 5.31 -20.61
N SER A 159 5.83 4.00 -20.78
CA SER A 159 6.39 3.29 -21.93
C SER A 159 5.24 2.81 -22.80
N LEU A 160 5.36 2.97 -24.12
CA LEU A 160 4.36 2.46 -25.07
C LEU A 160 4.90 1.28 -25.89
N LYS A 161 3.99 0.41 -26.32
CA LYS A 161 4.28 -0.78 -27.14
C LYS A 161 5.08 -0.49 -28.41
N ASN A 162 4.89 0.68 -29.00
CA ASN A 162 5.52 1.10 -30.25
C ASN A 162 6.77 1.98 -30.06
N PHE A 163 7.28 2.13 -28.83
CA PHE A 163 8.50 2.90 -28.60
C PHE A 163 9.71 2.27 -29.29
N THR A 164 10.52 3.13 -29.92
CA THR A 164 11.86 2.77 -30.38
C THR A 164 12.78 2.49 -29.20
N THR A 165 13.89 1.78 -29.43
CA THR A 165 14.92 1.54 -28.41
C THR A 165 15.42 2.84 -27.77
N LEU A 166 15.54 3.93 -28.54
CA LEU A 166 15.97 5.23 -28.03
C LEU A 166 14.93 5.85 -27.08
N GLN A 167 13.65 5.86 -27.46
CA GLN A 167 12.57 6.35 -26.61
C GLN A 167 12.46 5.54 -25.32
N PHE A 168 12.59 4.22 -25.43
CA PHE A 168 12.57 3.32 -24.29
C PHE A 168 13.76 3.51 -23.35
N ASN A 169 14.96 3.75 -23.89
CA ASN A 169 16.11 4.14 -23.08
C ASN A 169 15.86 5.47 -22.34
N GLY A 170 15.13 6.41 -22.96
CA GLY A 170 14.67 7.63 -22.30
C GLY A 170 13.76 7.36 -21.10
N VAL A 171 12.85 6.39 -21.19
CA VAL A 171 12.01 5.94 -20.05
C VAL A 171 12.88 5.41 -18.92
N LYS A 172 13.85 4.55 -19.21
CA LYS A 172 14.79 4.01 -18.20
C LYS A 172 15.50 5.13 -17.45
N THR A 173 16.07 6.09 -18.18
CA THR A 173 16.76 7.24 -17.57
C THR A 173 15.83 8.04 -16.67
N LYS A 174 14.57 8.30 -17.10
CA LYS A 174 13.59 9.01 -16.27
C LYS A 174 13.28 8.29 -14.97
N ILE A 175 13.11 6.97 -15.00
CA ILE A 175 12.83 6.17 -13.78
C ILE A 175 14.04 6.23 -12.83
N LYS A 176 15.24 6.01 -13.37
CA LYS A 176 16.50 6.09 -12.61
C LYS A 176 16.68 7.45 -11.94
N THR A 177 16.44 8.53 -12.68
CA THR A 177 16.49 9.90 -12.16
C THR A 177 15.39 10.15 -11.13
N ALA A 178 14.17 9.65 -11.35
CA ALA A 178 13.07 9.82 -10.40
C ALA A 178 13.37 9.18 -9.04
N ILE A 179 13.94 7.97 -9.02
CA ILE A 179 14.38 7.28 -7.78
C ILE A 179 15.42 8.11 -7.03
N LEU A 180 16.42 8.65 -7.72
CA LEU A 180 17.48 9.46 -7.09
C LEU A 180 16.99 10.84 -6.64
N ASN A 181 16.00 11.40 -7.33
CA ASN A 181 15.42 12.70 -7.02
C ASN A 181 14.45 12.68 -5.83
N VAL A 182 14.10 11.49 -5.31
CA VAL A 182 13.39 11.37 -4.03
C VAL A 182 14.21 12.06 -2.92
N GLY A 183 15.54 11.91 -2.98
CA GLY A 183 16.44 12.58 -2.05
C GLY A 183 16.63 11.82 -0.75
N VAL A 184 17.37 12.42 0.18
CA VAL A 184 17.79 11.80 1.46
C VAL A 184 17.63 12.76 2.64
N ASN A 185 16.56 13.58 2.61
CA ASN A 185 16.29 14.61 3.61
C ASN A 185 15.01 14.34 4.42
N GLY A 186 14.53 13.10 4.39
CA GLY A 186 13.38 12.56 5.08
C GLY A 186 13.60 12.38 6.58
N SER A 187 12.61 11.80 7.24
CA SER A 187 12.61 11.57 8.68
C SER A 187 13.25 10.22 9.04
N ASP A 188 13.38 9.96 10.35
CA ASP A 188 13.74 8.65 10.89
C ASP A 188 12.49 7.81 11.26
N THR A 189 11.32 8.23 10.73
CA THR A 189 10.00 7.62 11.00
C THR A 189 9.18 7.58 9.72
N GLU A 190 9.56 6.67 8.84
CA GLU A 190 9.06 6.55 7.48
C GLU A 190 7.76 5.72 7.44
N GLU A 191 6.83 6.14 6.58
CA GLU A 191 5.46 5.62 6.51
C GLU A 191 5.21 4.93 5.17
N GLY A 192 6.05 3.97 4.76
CA GLY A 192 6.01 3.42 3.40
C GLY A 192 4.70 2.70 3.01
N PHE A 193 3.92 2.17 3.95
CA PHE A 193 2.61 1.60 3.63
C PHE A 193 1.55 2.67 3.33
N CYS A 194 1.60 3.85 3.95
CA CYS A 194 0.66 4.94 3.68
C CYS A 194 0.56 5.34 2.19
N PRO A 195 1.65 5.68 1.48
CA PRO A 195 1.58 6.06 0.07
C PRO A 195 1.09 4.90 -0.80
N ALA A 196 1.46 3.64 -0.48
CA ALA A 196 0.93 2.47 -1.18
C ALA A 196 -0.60 2.41 -1.10
N VAL A 197 -1.14 2.45 0.12
CA VAL A 197 -2.58 2.37 0.36
C VAL A 197 -3.28 3.53 -0.31
N ARG A 198 -2.74 4.75 -0.24
CA ARG A 198 -3.35 5.90 -0.92
C ARG A 198 -3.43 5.74 -2.44
N GLN A 199 -2.40 5.21 -3.10
CA GLN A 199 -2.48 4.95 -4.54
C GLN A 199 -3.51 3.86 -4.87
N LEU A 200 -3.68 2.85 -4.00
CA LEU A 200 -4.67 1.79 -4.15
C LEU A 200 -6.11 2.25 -3.91
N PHE A 201 -6.31 3.20 -2.99
CA PHE A 201 -7.63 3.70 -2.62
C PHE A 201 -8.04 4.97 -3.38
N ASP A 202 -7.18 5.51 -4.24
CA ASP A 202 -7.54 6.63 -5.10
C ASP A 202 -8.60 6.21 -6.14
N THR A 203 -9.78 6.80 -6.02
CA THR A 203 -10.92 6.59 -6.94
C THR A 203 -11.11 7.76 -7.91
N SER A 204 -10.21 8.75 -7.89
CA SER A 204 -10.27 9.91 -8.77
C SER A 204 -10.13 9.51 -10.25
N ALA A 205 -10.58 10.37 -11.17
CA ALA A 205 -10.37 10.17 -12.60
C ALA A 205 -8.89 10.07 -12.98
N SER A 206 -8.02 10.63 -12.13
CA SER A 206 -6.56 10.58 -12.20
C SER A 206 -5.96 9.48 -11.32
N SER A 207 -6.69 8.40 -11.01
CA SER A 207 -6.12 7.26 -10.28
C SER A 207 -4.99 6.60 -11.07
N PHE A 208 -3.94 6.21 -10.35
CA PHE A 208 -2.80 5.50 -10.96
C PHE A 208 -3.18 4.06 -11.29
N PHE A 209 -3.82 3.39 -10.33
CA PHE A 209 -4.32 2.03 -10.47
C PHE A 209 -5.79 2.00 -10.84
N LYS A 210 -6.14 1.05 -11.71
CA LYS A 210 -7.51 0.75 -12.13
C LYS A 210 -7.80 -0.74 -11.98
N LYS A 211 -9.08 -1.09 -11.89
CA LYS A 211 -9.52 -2.50 -11.87
C LYS A 211 -9.07 -3.21 -13.16
N GLY A 212 -8.41 -4.35 -13.00
CA GLY A 212 -7.90 -5.19 -14.09
C GLY A 212 -6.46 -4.88 -14.52
N ASP A 213 -5.81 -3.87 -13.95
CA ASP A 213 -4.39 -3.60 -14.15
C ASP A 213 -3.53 -4.77 -13.61
N LYS A 214 -2.31 -4.91 -14.14
CA LYS A 214 -1.26 -5.77 -13.57
C LYS A 214 -0.24 -4.91 -12.85
N ALA A 215 -0.10 -5.11 -11.55
CA ALA A 215 0.62 -4.17 -10.70
C ALA A 215 1.89 -4.77 -10.09
N ALA A 216 2.93 -3.95 -9.96
CA ALA A 216 3.96 -4.18 -8.96
C ALA A 216 4.08 -2.97 -8.03
N ILE A 217 4.23 -3.26 -6.74
CA ILE A 217 4.51 -2.27 -5.71
C ILE A 217 5.87 -2.62 -5.12
N ILE A 218 6.84 -1.74 -5.24
CA ILE A 218 8.23 -1.96 -4.84
C ILE A 218 8.54 -1.00 -3.71
N PHE A 219 8.70 -1.52 -2.51
CA PHE A 219 9.16 -0.79 -1.34
C PHE A 219 10.69 -0.86 -1.25
N LEU A 220 11.32 0.28 -1.06
CA LEU A 220 12.73 0.41 -0.71
C LEU A 220 12.81 1.25 0.56
N THR A 221 13.14 0.66 1.71
CA THR A 221 13.20 1.37 3.00
C THR A 221 14.15 0.68 3.97
N ASP A 222 14.88 1.47 4.76
CA ASP A 222 15.74 0.97 5.84
C ASP A 222 15.11 1.10 7.24
N GLU A 223 13.79 1.26 7.27
CA GLU A 223 12.99 1.35 8.48
C GLU A 223 11.90 0.26 8.56
N ASP A 224 11.29 0.15 9.74
CA ASP A 224 10.02 -0.54 9.90
C ASP A 224 8.89 0.46 9.70
N ASP A 225 7.83 0.05 9.00
CA ASP A 225 6.74 0.97 8.64
C ASP A 225 6.13 1.59 9.90
N SER A 226 6.19 2.92 10.04
CA SER A 226 5.62 3.62 11.21
C SER A 226 4.14 3.99 11.03
N SER A 227 3.59 3.71 9.85
CA SER A 227 2.25 4.09 9.44
C SER A 227 1.17 3.58 10.39
N SER A 228 0.14 4.40 10.58
CA SER A 228 -1.13 3.98 11.17
C SER A 228 -2.25 4.12 10.15
N PHE A 229 -3.15 3.14 10.11
CA PHE A 229 -4.27 3.12 9.16
C PHE A 229 -5.07 4.42 9.18
N SER A 230 -5.32 4.94 10.37
CA SER A 230 -6.11 6.15 10.53
C SER A 230 -5.39 7.41 10.02
N THR A 231 -4.06 7.44 10.02
CA THR A 231 -3.25 8.51 9.39
C THR A 231 -3.18 8.37 7.87
N CYS A 232 -3.20 7.13 7.35
CA CYS A 232 -3.01 6.88 5.92
C CYS A 232 -4.26 7.17 5.08
N VAL A 233 -5.45 6.76 5.53
CA VAL A 233 -6.65 6.71 4.67
C VAL A 233 -7.89 7.41 5.23
N SER A 234 -7.80 8.07 6.39
CA SER A 234 -8.95 8.79 6.92
C SER A 234 -8.96 10.23 6.39
N ASN A 235 -10.13 10.67 5.96
CA ASN A 235 -10.50 12.05 6.26
C ASN A 235 -10.53 12.13 7.79
N TYR A 236 -9.72 13.01 8.37
CA TYR A 236 -9.60 13.08 9.82
C TYR A 236 -10.05 14.43 10.32
N LYS A 237 -10.87 14.38 11.37
CA LYS A 237 -11.36 15.56 12.07
C LYS A 237 -10.43 15.88 13.22
N GLN A 238 -9.80 17.05 13.19
CA GLN A 238 -9.07 17.61 14.33
C GLN A 238 -9.97 18.61 15.02
N GLN A 239 -10.04 18.58 16.35
CA GLN A 239 -10.69 19.65 17.08
C GLN A 239 -9.64 20.66 17.49
N VAL A 240 -9.89 21.93 17.17
CA VAL A 240 -9.15 23.05 17.70
C VAL A 240 -9.98 23.64 18.81
N SER A 241 -9.40 23.65 20.00
CA SER A 241 -9.99 24.31 21.16
C SER A 241 -9.29 25.64 21.43
N ASN A 242 -10.07 26.64 21.80
CA ASN A 242 -9.58 27.88 22.43
C ASN A 242 -9.03 27.64 23.83
N LYS A 243 -9.12 26.41 24.35
CA LYS A 243 -8.50 26.02 25.61
C LYS A 243 -7.05 25.60 25.36
N PRO A 244 -6.10 25.98 26.24
CA PRO A 244 -4.73 25.49 26.17
C PRO A 244 -4.70 23.95 26.23
N VAL A 245 -3.85 23.31 25.43
CA VAL A 245 -3.66 21.87 25.53
C VAL A 245 -2.61 21.60 26.61
N VAL A 246 -3.02 20.93 27.67
CA VAL A 246 -2.14 20.56 28.77
C VAL A 246 -1.70 19.11 28.60
N TYR A 247 -0.40 18.86 28.75
CA TYR A 247 0.18 17.53 28.85
C TYR A 247 0.88 17.36 30.18
N TYR A 248 0.80 16.16 30.73
CA TYR A 248 1.58 15.75 31.89
C TYR A 248 2.54 14.64 31.46
N SER A 249 3.83 14.94 31.50
CA SER A 249 4.89 13.96 31.26
C SER A 249 5.39 13.42 32.59
N TYR A 250 5.76 12.15 32.65
CA TYR A 250 6.44 11.54 33.79
C TYR A 250 7.38 10.43 33.29
N LEU A 251 8.34 10.04 34.13
CA LEU A 251 9.22 8.93 33.81
C LEU A 251 8.60 7.63 34.29
N GLU A 252 8.42 6.68 33.37
CA GLU A 252 8.03 5.31 33.63
C GLU A 252 9.28 4.43 33.80
N GLN A 253 9.22 3.48 34.73
CA GLN A 253 10.23 2.44 34.88
C GLN A 253 9.92 1.29 33.92
N ARG A 254 10.83 1.05 32.97
CA ARG A 254 10.73 -0.12 32.11
C ARG A 254 11.86 -1.11 32.39
N ALA A 255 11.53 -2.38 32.34
CA ALA A 255 12.51 -3.46 32.24
C ALA A 255 12.88 -3.61 30.76
N LYS A 256 14.13 -3.36 30.42
CA LYS A 256 14.69 -3.62 29.09
C LYS A 256 15.28 -5.03 29.08
N LEU A 257 14.52 -6.00 28.59
CA LEU A 257 14.91 -7.41 28.54
C LEU A 257 15.56 -7.73 27.19
N THR A 258 16.70 -8.42 27.23
CA THR A 258 17.26 -9.13 26.08
C THR A 258 16.87 -10.60 26.20
N LEU A 259 16.12 -11.12 25.22
CA LEU A 259 15.52 -12.46 25.25
C LEU A 259 15.34 -13.04 23.84
N GLU A 260 14.89 -14.28 23.73
CA GLU A 260 14.41 -14.87 22.48
C GLU A 260 12.89 -15.09 22.52
N TYR A 261 12.19 -14.82 21.42
CA TYR A 261 10.76 -15.18 21.27
C TYR A 261 10.54 -16.19 20.14
N GLN A 262 9.51 -17.00 20.27
CA GLN A 262 9.10 -18.01 19.29
C GLN A 262 8.27 -17.33 18.20
N ALA A 263 8.68 -17.51 16.95
CA ALA A 263 7.91 -17.17 15.76
C ALA A 263 7.75 -18.42 14.89
N GLU A 264 6.71 -18.46 14.07
CA GLU A 264 6.54 -19.51 13.07
C GLU A 264 7.10 -19.01 11.73
N ARG A 265 8.07 -19.73 11.17
CA ARG A 265 8.61 -19.50 9.83
C ARG A 265 8.56 -20.81 9.06
N ASP A 266 7.90 -20.81 7.92
CA ASP A 266 7.74 -22.00 7.06
C ASP A 266 7.11 -23.21 7.77
N GLY A 267 6.17 -22.97 8.69
CA GLY A 267 5.53 -24.04 9.49
C GLY A 267 6.42 -24.62 10.59
N LEU A 268 7.59 -24.03 10.84
CA LEU A 268 8.53 -24.43 11.87
C LEU A 268 8.68 -23.31 12.91
N ALA A 269 8.72 -23.70 14.18
CA ALA A 269 9.00 -22.76 15.27
C ALA A 269 10.49 -22.36 15.27
N VAL A 270 10.76 -21.06 15.11
CA VAL A 270 12.09 -20.44 15.17
C VAL A 270 12.16 -19.48 16.34
N TRP A 271 13.33 -19.38 16.98
CA TRP A 271 13.56 -18.49 18.12
C TRP A 271 14.40 -17.28 17.70
N ILE A 272 13.87 -16.08 17.91
CA ILE A 272 14.44 -14.82 17.41
C ILE A 272 14.91 -13.98 18.61
N PRO A 273 16.19 -13.57 18.68
CA PRO A 273 16.69 -12.70 19.74
C PRO A 273 16.17 -11.27 19.57
N VAL A 274 15.71 -10.64 20.64
CA VAL A 274 15.17 -9.27 20.66
C VAL A 274 15.57 -8.56 21.95
N THR A 275 15.42 -7.24 21.94
CA THR A 275 15.44 -6.43 23.16
C THR A 275 14.13 -5.64 23.27
N TRP A 276 13.39 -5.85 24.36
CA TRP A 276 12.09 -5.21 24.58
C TRP A 276 12.08 -4.42 25.89
N GLY A 277 11.57 -3.19 25.82
CA GLY A 277 11.25 -2.39 27.01
C GLY A 277 9.82 -2.66 27.46
N ILE A 278 9.64 -3.18 28.67
CA ILE A 278 8.34 -3.51 29.24
C ILE A 278 8.09 -2.63 30.47
N GLY A 279 6.99 -1.88 30.46
CA GLY A 279 6.54 -1.11 31.62
C GLY A 279 6.31 -2.00 32.82
N LEU A 280 6.93 -1.67 33.95
CA LEU A 280 6.75 -2.41 35.20
C LEU A 280 5.62 -1.78 36.04
N PRO A 281 4.81 -2.58 36.75
CA PRO A 281 3.87 -2.06 37.73
C PRO A 281 4.60 -1.62 39.00
N ASN A 282 4.11 -0.55 39.66
CA ASN A 282 4.58 -0.10 40.98
C ASN A 282 6.07 0.27 41.10
N GLY A 283 6.70 0.69 40.00
CA GLY A 283 8.09 1.13 40.00
C GLY A 283 8.34 2.26 41.00
N GLN A 284 9.17 2.00 42.01
CA GLN A 284 9.76 3.03 42.88
C GLN A 284 11.20 3.32 42.42
N TYR A 285 11.78 4.40 42.92
CA TYR A 285 13.16 4.87 42.63
C TYR A 285 14.08 3.76 42.12
N PHE A 286 14.46 3.86 40.84
CA PHE A 286 15.36 2.92 40.19
C PHE A 286 16.57 3.66 39.64
N ASN A 287 17.70 2.95 39.60
CA ASN A 287 18.88 3.44 38.91
C ASN A 287 18.76 3.04 37.44
N ALA A 288 18.60 4.02 36.54
CA ALA A 288 18.68 3.76 35.11
C ALA A 288 20.01 3.06 34.79
N ASN A 289 19.95 2.06 33.90
CA ASN A 289 21.03 1.12 33.57
C ASN A 289 21.42 0.11 34.68
N GLY A 290 20.75 0.14 35.83
CA GLY A 290 20.88 -0.91 36.84
C GLY A 290 20.26 -2.23 36.39
N THR A 291 20.79 -3.36 36.87
CA THR A 291 20.24 -4.69 36.55
C THR A 291 18.86 -4.89 37.20
N CYS A 292 17.91 -5.48 36.46
CA CYS A 292 16.60 -5.81 37.01
C CYS A 292 16.69 -6.88 38.10
N ASN A 293 15.86 -6.77 39.13
CA ASN A 293 15.66 -7.87 40.08
C ASN A 293 14.85 -9.03 39.44
N ALA A 294 14.91 -10.21 40.07
CA ALA A 294 14.25 -11.41 39.53
C ALA A 294 12.72 -11.29 39.45
N SER A 295 12.08 -10.58 40.38
CA SER A 295 10.62 -10.38 40.36
C SER A 295 10.19 -9.53 39.17
N ASP A 296 10.94 -8.48 38.83
CA ASP A 296 10.62 -7.58 37.72
C ASP A 296 10.84 -8.26 36.38
N VAL A 297 11.88 -9.10 36.27
CA VAL A 297 12.07 -9.97 35.11
C VAL A 297 10.86 -10.90 34.94
N SER A 298 10.38 -11.51 36.03
CA SER A 298 9.20 -12.39 35.99
C SER A 298 7.93 -11.64 35.57
N ILE A 299 7.72 -10.42 36.09
CA ILE A 299 6.55 -9.60 35.75
C ILE A 299 6.60 -9.20 34.27
N ALA A 300 7.73 -8.69 33.80
CA ALA A 300 7.88 -8.28 32.41
C ALA A 300 7.71 -9.47 31.44
N THR A 301 8.27 -10.62 31.80
CA THR A 301 8.07 -11.87 31.04
C THR A 301 6.61 -12.26 31.01
N LYS A 302 5.89 -12.16 32.14
CA LYS A 302 4.47 -12.45 32.20
C LYS A 302 3.65 -11.52 31.28
N ILE A 303 3.94 -10.22 31.29
CA ILE A 303 3.27 -9.24 30.40
C ILE A 303 3.48 -9.60 28.94
N ILE A 304 4.69 -10.03 28.58
CA ILE A 304 5.00 -10.51 27.23
C ILE A 304 4.17 -11.76 26.89
N THR A 305 4.13 -12.75 27.77
CA THR A 305 3.40 -14.00 27.53
C THR A 305 1.89 -13.82 27.50
N ASP A 306 1.34 -12.90 28.32
CA ASP A 306 -0.08 -12.57 28.33
C ASP A 306 -0.53 -11.94 27.00
N LYS A 307 0.40 -11.32 26.24
CA LYS A 307 0.17 -10.83 24.88
C LYS A 307 0.27 -11.91 23.80
N GLY A 308 0.45 -13.17 24.18
CA GLY A 308 0.48 -14.32 23.26
C GLY A 308 1.87 -14.70 22.75
N TYR A 309 2.94 -14.07 23.23
CA TYR A 309 4.31 -14.44 22.84
C TYR A 309 4.84 -15.58 23.69
N VAL A 310 5.54 -16.54 23.08
CA VAL A 310 6.33 -17.55 23.80
C VAL A 310 7.79 -17.08 23.82
N VAL A 311 8.43 -17.04 24.99
CA VAL A 311 9.81 -16.51 25.13
C VAL A 311 10.74 -17.45 25.90
N ARG A 312 12.04 -17.34 25.65
CA ARG A 312 13.12 -18.06 26.35
C ARG A 312 14.41 -17.23 26.40
N ASN A 313 15.48 -17.78 26.99
CA ASN A 313 16.83 -17.23 26.96
C ASN A 313 16.93 -15.75 27.34
N ILE A 314 16.27 -15.35 28.42
CA ILE A 314 16.40 -13.99 28.97
C ILE A 314 17.84 -13.83 29.46
N SER A 315 18.67 -13.15 28.67
CA SER A 315 20.12 -13.06 28.84
C SER A 315 20.57 -11.79 29.56
N ALA A 316 19.74 -10.74 29.51
CA ALA A 316 19.97 -9.51 30.26
C ALA A 316 18.65 -8.82 30.59
N CYS A 317 18.61 -8.09 31.70
CA CYS A 317 17.57 -7.12 31.99
C CYS A 317 18.18 -5.92 32.70
N VAL A 318 17.95 -4.73 32.16
CA VAL A 318 18.33 -3.47 32.80
C VAL A 318 17.13 -2.54 32.92
N TYR A 319 17.11 -1.70 33.95
CA TYR A 319 16.09 -0.66 34.08
C TYR A 319 16.39 0.49 33.12
N GLU A 320 15.36 0.95 32.41
CA GLU A 320 15.39 2.19 31.64
C GLU A 320 14.30 3.14 32.14
N ALA A 321 14.60 4.44 32.05
CA ALA A 321 13.63 5.50 32.29
C ALA A 321 13.10 5.97 30.94
N ALA A 322 11.81 5.78 30.70
CA ALA A 322 11.14 6.24 29.49
C ALA A 322 10.15 7.34 29.83
N GLN A 323 10.11 8.41 29.04
CA GLN A 323 9.09 9.45 29.19
C GLN A 323 7.75 8.91 28.69
N SER A 324 6.73 9.00 29.55
CA SER A 324 5.33 8.74 29.22
C SER A 324 4.52 10.01 29.41
N THR A 325 3.50 10.21 28.57
CA THR A 325 2.71 11.44 28.52
C THR A 325 1.21 11.16 28.62
N ARG A 326 0.48 12.03 29.31
CA ARG A 326 -0.99 12.02 29.40
C ARG A 326 -1.57 13.39 29.02
N TYR A 327 -2.73 13.40 28.38
CA TYR A 327 -3.50 14.63 28.16
C TYR A 327 -4.13 15.07 29.49
N GLY A 328 -4.00 16.35 29.83
CA GLY A 328 -4.58 16.94 31.04
C GLY A 328 -6.11 16.88 31.04
N ALA A 329 -6.74 17.04 29.87
CA ALA A 329 -8.20 17.06 29.73
C ALA A 329 -8.84 15.73 30.19
N ASP A 330 -8.19 14.59 29.88
CA ASP A 330 -8.64 13.26 30.33
C ASP A 330 -8.60 13.11 31.86
N LEU A 331 -7.83 13.96 32.52
CA LEU A 331 -7.53 13.91 33.96
C LEU A 331 -8.17 15.07 34.74
N GLY A 332 -9.00 15.87 34.07
CA GLY A 332 -9.70 17.02 34.67
C GLY A 332 -8.95 18.35 34.64
N ASP A 333 -7.84 18.47 33.91
CA ASP A 333 -7.15 19.73 33.62
C ASP A 333 -7.27 20.08 32.13
N ASP A 334 -8.32 20.83 31.79
CA ASP A 334 -8.56 21.33 30.44
C ASP A 334 -7.79 22.63 30.12
N GLY A 335 -6.80 23.00 30.95
CA GLY A 335 -5.99 24.20 30.77
C GLY A 335 -6.68 25.51 31.11
N THR A 336 -7.96 25.51 31.52
CA THR A 336 -8.68 26.74 31.91
C THR A 336 -8.17 27.35 33.21
N ASN A 337 -7.64 26.52 34.11
CA ASN A 337 -6.99 26.96 35.33
C ASN A 337 -5.46 26.91 35.18
N PRO A 338 -4.77 28.04 34.96
CA PRO A 338 -3.32 28.06 34.76
C PRO A 338 -2.55 27.57 36.01
N ASN A 339 -3.17 27.66 37.20
CA ASN A 339 -2.56 27.26 38.47
C ASN A 339 -2.82 25.79 38.83
N LEU A 340 -3.69 25.08 38.10
CA LEU A 340 -3.91 23.66 38.32
C LEU A 340 -2.68 22.88 37.85
N ASN A 341 -2.09 22.07 38.74
CA ASN A 341 -0.98 21.21 38.38
C ASN A 341 -1.23 19.81 38.95
N LEU A 342 -1.69 18.88 38.11
CA LEU A 342 -2.02 17.51 38.50
C LEU A 342 -0.81 16.70 38.98
N CYS A 343 0.42 17.18 38.79
CA CYS A 343 1.59 16.58 39.44
C CYS A 343 1.51 16.66 40.97
N THR A 344 0.83 17.68 41.50
CA THR A 344 0.71 17.95 42.94
C THR A 344 -0.74 18.06 43.42
N ALA A 345 -1.69 18.28 42.50
CA ALA A 345 -3.11 18.46 42.79
C ALA A 345 -3.92 17.19 42.50
N THR A 346 -5.08 17.07 43.13
CA THR A 346 -5.99 15.94 42.98
C THR A 346 -6.38 15.69 41.53
N VAL A 347 -6.23 14.44 41.07
CA VAL A 347 -6.70 13.95 39.76
C VAL A 347 -8.06 13.28 39.94
N THR A 348 -9.01 13.59 39.05
CA THR A 348 -10.31 12.91 39.01
C THR A 348 -10.45 12.18 37.69
N PHE A 349 -10.63 10.86 37.74
CA PHE A 349 -10.80 10.02 36.55
C PHE A 349 -11.96 9.06 36.76
N GLN A 350 -12.94 9.05 35.84
CA GLN A 350 -14.11 8.16 35.89
C GLN A 350 -14.78 8.08 37.27
N THR A 351 -15.01 9.23 37.91
CA THR A 351 -15.60 9.41 39.26
C THR A 351 -14.72 9.03 40.46
N ALA A 352 -13.55 8.42 40.25
CA ALA A 352 -12.56 8.18 41.29
C ALA A 352 -11.60 9.37 41.45
N THR A 353 -11.18 9.66 42.67
CA THR A 353 -10.23 10.75 42.98
C THR A 353 -8.90 10.21 43.51
N TYR A 354 -7.82 10.81 43.06
CA TYR A 354 -6.45 10.46 43.43
C TYR A 354 -5.73 11.72 43.90
N PRO A 355 -4.91 11.67 44.96
CA PRO A 355 -4.25 12.88 45.48
C PRO A 355 -3.37 13.63 44.47
N ASN A 356 -2.83 12.93 43.47
CA ASN A 356 -2.06 13.49 42.36
C ASN A 356 -1.92 12.47 41.22
N LEU A 357 -1.32 12.92 40.11
CA LEU A 357 -1.05 12.08 38.93
C LEU A 357 -0.25 10.84 39.28
N TYR A 358 0.78 10.97 40.13
CA TYR A 358 1.58 9.83 40.55
C TYR A 358 0.72 8.73 41.20
N ARG A 359 -0.21 9.12 42.10
CA ARG A 359 -1.14 8.18 42.74
C ARG A 359 -2.15 7.58 41.76
N PHE A 360 -2.62 8.35 40.78
CA PHE A 360 -3.48 7.85 39.71
C PHE A 360 -2.77 6.79 38.85
N ILE A 361 -1.54 7.07 38.42
CA ILE A 361 -0.74 6.16 37.57
C ILE A 361 -0.43 4.88 38.34
N THR A 362 -0.02 4.99 39.61
CA THR A 362 0.23 3.83 40.48
C THR A 362 -1.03 2.98 40.67
N ALA A 363 -2.19 3.62 40.91
CA ALA A 363 -3.47 2.92 41.03
C ALA A 363 -3.94 2.26 39.73
N SER A 364 -3.43 2.72 38.58
CA SER A 364 -3.66 2.14 37.26
C SER A 364 -2.68 1.00 36.92
N ASN A 365 -1.92 0.49 37.90
CA ASN A 365 -0.88 -0.52 37.75
C ASN A 365 0.25 -0.12 36.77
N LEU A 366 0.52 1.17 36.63
CA LEU A 366 1.64 1.69 35.85
C LEU A 366 2.74 2.20 36.79
N SER A 367 4.00 2.17 36.37
CA SER A 367 5.08 2.80 37.13
C SER A 367 5.19 4.28 36.82
N ALA A 368 5.56 5.06 37.84
CA ALA A 368 5.96 6.44 37.69
C ALA A 368 7.10 6.71 38.67
N VAL A 369 8.07 7.52 38.28
CA VAL A 369 9.08 8.04 39.21
C VAL A 369 8.47 9.22 39.95
N SER A 370 8.54 9.19 41.29
CA SER A 370 8.09 10.31 42.13
C SER A 370 8.83 11.59 41.71
N GLU A 371 8.14 12.73 41.67
CA GLU A 371 8.70 14.03 41.28
C GLU A 371 9.16 14.18 39.81
N SER A 372 9.09 13.13 38.98
CA SER A 372 9.39 13.23 37.55
C SER A 372 8.27 13.89 36.72
N CYS A 373 7.13 14.15 37.36
CA CYS A 373 5.98 14.72 36.69
C CYS A 373 6.24 16.18 36.29
N GLN A 374 6.01 16.48 35.02
CA GLN A 374 6.12 17.81 34.44
C GLN A 374 4.83 18.16 33.71
N LYS A 375 4.27 19.33 34.03
CA LYS A 375 3.19 19.95 33.26
C LYS A 375 3.78 20.75 32.10
N SER A 376 3.33 20.46 30.90
CA SER A 376 3.59 21.26 29.71
C SER A 376 2.27 21.82 29.19
N THR A 377 2.22 23.13 28.97
CA THR A 377 1.05 23.80 28.42
C THR A 377 1.38 24.32 27.03
N LEU A 378 0.69 23.79 26.03
CA LEU A 378 0.70 24.38 24.70
C LEU A 378 -0.39 25.47 24.64
N PRO A 379 -0.14 26.59 23.93
CA PRO A 379 -1.06 27.71 23.88
C PRO A 379 -2.45 27.34 23.35
N ALA A 380 -3.46 28.16 23.63
CA ALA A 380 -4.78 28.05 23.00
C ALA A 380 -4.66 28.07 21.46
N ASN A 381 -5.58 27.40 20.77
CA ASN A 381 -5.53 27.16 19.31
C ASN A 381 -4.42 26.19 18.86
N THR A 382 -3.84 25.41 19.79
CA THR A 382 -3.00 24.28 19.41
C THR A 382 -3.87 23.12 18.94
N ILE A 383 -3.53 22.55 17.79
CA ILE A 383 -4.22 21.40 17.21
C ILE A 383 -4.07 20.20 18.15
N SER A 384 -5.17 19.73 18.75
CA SER A 384 -5.22 18.42 19.40
C SER A 384 -5.82 17.41 18.43
N ASN A 385 -5.08 16.33 18.12
CA ASN A 385 -5.65 15.21 17.40
C ASN A 385 -6.75 14.58 18.25
N ILE A 386 -8.02 14.73 17.85
CA ILE A 386 -9.08 13.91 18.41
C ILE A 386 -9.00 12.55 17.73
N ILE A 387 -8.37 11.61 18.41
CA ILE A 387 -8.61 10.19 18.23
C ILE A 387 -10.06 9.97 18.68
N GLY A 388 -11.01 9.83 17.76
CA GLY A 388 -12.40 9.59 18.19
C GLY A 388 -13.46 9.42 17.11
N ALA A 389 -13.30 9.98 15.91
CA ALA A 389 -14.28 9.75 14.83
C ALA A 389 -13.58 9.69 13.47
N TYR A 390 -12.94 8.56 13.21
CA TYR A 390 -12.51 8.22 11.86
C TYR A 390 -13.75 7.78 11.07
N THR A 391 -14.33 8.69 10.28
CA THR A 391 -15.06 8.24 9.09
C THR A 391 -14.01 7.87 8.06
N SER A 392 -13.61 6.60 8.09
CA SER A 392 -12.80 6.00 7.03
C SER A 392 -13.41 6.39 5.67
N VAL A 393 -12.58 6.84 4.73
CA VAL A 393 -13.01 7.10 3.35
C VAL A 393 -13.51 5.81 2.67
N ILE A 394 -13.25 4.66 3.30
CA ILE A 394 -13.80 3.35 2.96
C ILE A 394 -15.22 3.20 3.54
N ALA A 395 -16.14 4.12 3.24
CA ALA A 395 -17.55 3.94 3.57
C ALA A 395 -18.21 2.80 2.76
N SER A 396 -17.51 2.23 1.78
CA SER A 396 -18.02 1.17 0.91
C SER A 396 -17.75 -0.26 1.40
N ASP A 397 -16.96 -0.45 2.46
CA ASP A 397 -16.72 -1.78 3.02
C ASP A 397 -17.52 -1.91 4.31
N GLN A 398 -18.66 -2.60 4.24
CA GLN A 398 -19.68 -2.76 5.30
C GLN A 398 -19.17 -3.49 6.57
N ALA A 399 -17.86 -3.65 6.71
CA ALA A 399 -17.21 -4.31 7.82
C ALA A 399 -15.97 -3.53 8.27
N SER A 400 -16.12 -2.39 8.97
CA SER A 400 -15.01 -1.95 9.83
C SER A 400 -15.40 -1.03 10.98
N THR A 401 -15.14 -1.55 12.19
CA THR A 401 -14.79 -0.78 13.38
C THR A 401 -13.32 -0.32 13.26
N SER A 402 -12.88 0.59 14.14
CA SER A 402 -11.59 1.31 14.13
C SER A 402 -10.30 0.49 14.28
N LEU A 403 -10.27 -0.76 13.82
CA LEU A 403 -9.20 -1.75 13.96
C LEU A 403 -8.74 -2.32 12.60
N GLN A 404 -8.84 -1.58 11.50
CA GLN A 404 -8.25 -2.04 10.24
C GLN A 404 -6.71 -2.02 10.32
N ASP A 405 -6.11 -3.21 10.18
CA ASP A 405 -4.69 -3.42 9.94
C ASP A 405 -4.35 -2.92 8.52
N LEU A 406 -3.38 -2.00 8.41
CA LEU A 406 -2.93 -1.42 7.14
C LEU A 406 -2.42 -2.50 6.17
N THR A 407 -1.85 -3.57 6.71
CA THR A 407 -1.46 -4.78 5.98
C THR A 407 -2.67 -5.43 5.31
N GLY A 408 -3.75 -5.64 6.07
CA GLY A 408 -5.01 -6.17 5.55
C GLY A 408 -5.62 -5.27 4.48
N ALA A 409 -5.57 -3.95 4.65
CA ALA A 409 -6.06 -2.99 3.65
C ALA A 409 -5.26 -3.05 2.33
N LEU A 410 -3.92 -3.15 2.41
CA LEU A 410 -3.04 -3.35 1.26
C LEU A 410 -3.42 -4.61 0.49
N ILE A 411 -3.56 -5.74 1.19
CA ILE A 411 -3.88 -7.04 0.61
C ILE A 411 -5.26 -7.01 -0.05
N ASN A 412 -6.29 -6.62 0.71
CA ASN A 412 -7.67 -6.64 0.26
C ASN A 412 -7.87 -5.72 -0.95
N LYS A 413 -7.32 -4.50 -0.92
CA LYS A 413 -7.47 -3.57 -2.03
C LYS A 413 -6.69 -3.98 -3.27
N SER A 414 -5.50 -4.56 -3.09
CA SER A 414 -4.73 -5.12 -4.20
C SER A 414 -5.48 -6.30 -4.84
N GLY A 415 -6.08 -7.18 -4.04
CA GLY A 415 -6.96 -8.25 -4.53
C GLY A 415 -8.19 -7.71 -5.27
N GLU A 416 -8.84 -6.67 -4.75
CA GLU A 416 -9.99 -6.04 -5.42
C GLU A 416 -9.62 -5.42 -6.79
N LEU A 417 -8.46 -4.76 -6.89
CA LEU A 417 -8.05 -4.06 -8.10
C LEU A 417 -7.39 -4.96 -9.13
N PHE A 418 -6.62 -5.96 -8.71
CA PHE A 418 -5.75 -6.71 -9.61
C PHE A 418 -6.02 -8.21 -9.61
N GLY A 419 -6.80 -8.71 -8.64
CA GLY A 419 -6.98 -10.15 -8.42
C GLY A 419 -5.66 -10.79 -8.02
N THR A 420 -5.29 -11.87 -8.71
CA THR A 420 -3.96 -12.50 -8.62
C THR A 420 -2.86 -11.73 -9.37
N GLY A 421 -3.22 -10.68 -10.11
CA GLY A 421 -2.33 -9.96 -11.04
C GLY A 421 -1.38 -8.93 -10.43
N PHE A 422 -0.96 -9.09 -9.18
CA PHE A 422 -0.06 -8.15 -8.51
C PHE A 422 1.09 -8.82 -7.76
N ILE A 423 2.19 -8.10 -7.62
CA ILE A 423 3.33 -8.49 -6.80
C ILE A 423 3.81 -7.34 -5.92
N MET A 424 4.19 -7.63 -4.68
CA MET A 424 4.84 -6.68 -3.78
C MET A 424 6.30 -7.07 -3.56
N ALA A 425 7.22 -6.17 -3.89
CA ALA A 425 8.64 -6.36 -3.60
C ALA A 425 9.06 -5.50 -2.41
N HIS A 426 9.76 -6.11 -1.47
CA HIS A 426 10.22 -5.46 -0.25
C HIS A 426 11.74 -5.49 -0.23
N ILE A 427 12.39 -4.38 -0.53
CA ILE A 427 13.84 -4.21 -0.41
C ILE A 427 14.09 -3.50 0.93
N ILE A 428 14.39 -4.30 1.94
CA ILE A 428 14.35 -3.88 3.35
C ILE A 428 15.55 -4.42 4.14
N ARG A 429 15.77 -3.90 5.34
CA ARG A 429 16.64 -4.54 6.34
C ARG A 429 15.94 -5.77 6.91
N LYS A 430 16.44 -6.98 6.60
CA LYS A 430 15.83 -8.23 7.07
C LYS A 430 16.16 -8.48 8.55
N SER A 431 15.24 -9.08 9.31
CA SER A 431 15.45 -9.31 10.76
C SER A 431 16.65 -10.21 11.12
N ASN A 432 17.27 -10.87 10.15
CA ASN A 432 18.35 -11.85 10.33
C ASN A 432 19.60 -11.57 9.47
N GLU A 433 19.76 -10.36 8.94
CA GLU A 433 20.91 -10.02 8.10
C GLU A 433 22.17 -9.66 8.91
N SER A 434 23.34 -9.83 8.29
CA SER A 434 24.65 -9.72 8.96
C SER A 434 25.25 -8.31 8.95
N CYS A 435 24.66 -7.38 8.22
CA CYS A 435 25.11 -5.99 8.17
C CYS A 435 24.55 -5.22 9.37
N ALA A 436 25.40 -4.45 10.05
CA ALA A 436 24.98 -3.68 11.21
C ALA A 436 23.95 -2.60 10.83
N LEU A 437 22.93 -2.43 11.67
CA LEU A 437 22.05 -1.26 11.63
C LEU A 437 22.87 -0.01 11.96
N GLN A 438 22.67 1.04 11.17
CA GLN A 438 23.15 2.38 11.47
C GLN A 438 22.14 3.12 12.34
N SER A 439 22.54 4.26 12.90
CA SER A 439 21.58 5.15 13.58
C SER A 439 20.44 5.50 12.62
N GLY A 440 19.21 5.55 13.13
CA GLY A 440 18.01 5.81 12.33
C GLY A 440 17.42 4.60 11.60
N GLN A 441 18.14 3.48 11.49
CA GLN A 441 17.66 2.29 10.77
C GLN A 441 16.93 1.30 11.67
N ALA A 442 15.98 0.56 11.10
CA ALA A 442 15.27 -0.53 11.74
C ALA A 442 15.11 -1.74 10.80
N TYR A 443 14.84 -2.91 11.37
CA TYR A 443 14.46 -4.08 10.57
C TYR A 443 13.02 -3.93 10.08
N GLY A 444 12.77 -4.19 8.80
CA GLY A 444 11.46 -4.07 8.17
C GLY A 444 10.49 -5.21 8.52
N VAL A 445 10.28 -5.48 9.80
CA VAL A 445 9.49 -6.62 10.31
C VAL A 445 8.07 -6.61 9.76
N LYS A 446 7.42 -5.44 9.64
CA LYS A 446 6.08 -5.32 9.07
C LYS A 446 6.05 -5.67 7.59
N TYR A 447 7.08 -5.29 6.83
CA TYR A 447 7.22 -5.67 5.44
C TYR A 447 7.46 -7.18 5.27
N GLU A 448 8.27 -7.80 6.14
CA GLU A 448 8.44 -9.27 6.17
C GLU A 448 7.10 -9.97 6.48
N ASN A 449 6.35 -9.47 7.46
CA ASN A 449 5.04 -10.02 7.82
C ASN A 449 3.99 -9.85 6.69
N LEU A 450 3.98 -8.71 6.00
CA LEU A 450 3.14 -8.51 4.81
C LEU A 450 3.49 -9.52 3.71
N ALA A 451 4.79 -9.71 3.45
CA ALA A 451 5.24 -10.66 2.43
C ALA A 451 4.79 -12.10 2.73
N LEU A 452 4.83 -12.53 4.00
CA LEU A 452 4.36 -13.84 4.45
C LEU A 452 2.85 -14.06 4.21
N GLN A 453 2.04 -12.99 4.23
CA GLN A 453 0.61 -13.06 3.97
C GLN A 453 0.26 -13.08 2.47
N LEU A 454 1.25 -12.92 1.60
CA LEU A 454 1.10 -12.87 0.14
C LEU A 454 1.92 -13.97 -0.56
N PRO A 455 1.69 -15.26 -0.27
CA PRO A 455 2.49 -16.34 -0.85
C PRO A 455 2.37 -16.35 -2.37
N GLY A 456 3.51 -16.26 -3.06
CA GLY A 456 3.59 -16.21 -4.53
C GLY A 456 3.37 -14.84 -5.16
N ASN A 457 2.89 -13.86 -4.40
CA ASN A 457 2.66 -12.47 -4.82
C ASN A 457 3.53 -11.48 -4.03
N SER A 458 4.59 -11.97 -3.38
CA SER A 458 5.58 -11.13 -2.69
C SER A 458 7.01 -11.65 -2.88
N VAL A 459 7.97 -10.73 -2.82
CA VAL A 459 9.41 -11.04 -2.81
C VAL A 459 10.11 -10.11 -1.82
N VAL A 460 11.06 -10.64 -1.03
CA VAL A 460 11.81 -9.86 -0.04
C VAL A 460 13.30 -9.93 -0.33
N GLU A 461 13.93 -8.78 -0.54
CA GLU A 461 15.37 -8.64 -0.75
C GLU A 461 16.01 -7.86 0.40
N SER A 462 17.25 -8.23 0.77
CA SER A 462 17.99 -7.51 1.79
C SER A 462 18.55 -6.22 1.20
N LEU A 463 18.44 -5.10 1.92
CA LEU A 463 19.12 -3.86 1.59
C LEU A 463 20.64 -4.00 1.58
N CYS A 464 21.18 -5.04 2.22
CA CYS A 464 22.61 -5.34 2.23
C CYS A 464 23.08 -6.12 1.02
N ALA A 465 22.16 -6.51 0.13
CA ALA A 465 22.54 -7.03 -1.17
C ALA A 465 23.41 -6.01 -1.93
N VAL A 466 24.40 -6.54 -2.65
CA VAL A 466 25.34 -5.74 -3.46
C VAL A 466 24.64 -5.03 -4.62
N ASP A 467 23.54 -5.61 -5.12
CA ASP A 467 22.61 -5.06 -6.09
C ASP A 467 21.20 -5.62 -5.86
N PHE A 468 20.22 -5.08 -6.58
CA PHE A 468 18.82 -5.53 -6.53
C PHE A 468 18.34 -6.14 -7.86
N THR A 469 19.27 -6.63 -8.69
CA THR A 469 18.92 -7.16 -10.02
C THR A 469 18.01 -8.39 -9.91
N ASN A 470 18.29 -9.30 -8.98
CA ASN A 470 17.51 -10.53 -8.82
C ASN A 470 16.04 -10.25 -8.49
N VAL A 471 15.78 -9.45 -7.45
CA VAL A 471 14.41 -9.11 -7.03
C VAL A 471 13.65 -8.36 -8.13
N LEU A 472 14.31 -7.42 -8.82
CA LEU A 472 13.69 -6.68 -9.92
C LEU A 472 13.41 -7.56 -11.15
N SER A 473 14.25 -8.55 -11.43
CA SER A 473 13.98 -9.55 -12.46
C SER A 473 12.78 -10.42 -12.12
N GLN A 474 12.64 -10.88 -10.87
CA GLN A 474 11.47 -11.63 -10.41
C GLN A 474 10.17 -10.81 -10.57
N VAL A 475 10.20 -9.53 -10.20
CA VAL A 475 9.07 -8.61 -10.39
C VAL A 475 8.71 -8.48 -11.87
N SER A 476 9.69 -8.24 -12.76
CA SER A 476 9.43 -8.13 -14.20
C SER A 476 8.85 -9.41 -14.79
N GLN A 477 9.37 -10.57 -14.39
CA GLN A 477 8.91 -11.87 -14.86
C GLN A 477 7.48 -12.13 -14.42
N PHE A 478 7.15 -11.81 -13.17
CA PHE A 478 5.79 -11.91 -12.65
C PHE A 478 4.83 -11.06 -13.48
N ILE A 479 5.11 -9.76 -13.63
CA ILE A 479 4.20 -8.83 -14.32
C ILE A 479 4.02 -9.25 -15.78
N VAL A 480 5.12 -9.59 -16.49
CA VAL A 480 5.06 -10.04 -17.89
C VAL A 480 4.23 -11.31 -18.01
N THR A 481 4.42 -12.28 -17.13
CA THR A 481 3.67 -13.54 -17.14
C THR A 481 2.19 -13.28 -16.87
N SER A 482 1.88 -12.46 -15.87
CA SER A 482 0.51 -12.08 -15.52
C SER A 482 -0.18 -11.36 -16.68
N ALA A 483 0.51 -10.41 -17.33
CA ALA A 483 -0.03 -9.68 -18.47
C ALA A 483 -0.21 -10.56 -19.71
N ASN A 484 0.70 -11.51 -19.97
CA ASN A 484 0.58 -12.44 -21.11
C ASN A 484 -0.59 -13.41 -20.97
N ASN A 485 -0.99 -13.70 -19.73
CA ASN A 485 -2.14 -14.56 -19.44
C ASN A 485 -3.42 -13.74 -19.23
N SER A 486 -3.41 -12.44 -19.50
CA SER A 486 -4.54 -11.53 -19.27
C SER A 486 -5.09 -10.96 -20.57
N TYR A 487 -6.42 -10.92 -20.66
CA TYR A 487 -7.18 -10.50 -21.84
C TYR A 487 -8.19 -9.43 -21.43
N VAL A 488 -8.31 -8.36 -22.21
CA VAL A 488 -9.22 -7.25 -21.90
C VAL A 488 -10.44 -7.33 -22.82
N VAL A 489 -11.63 -7.26 -22.23
CA VAL A 489 -12.88 -7.07 -22.96
C VAL A 489 -13.10 -5.56 -23.10
N SER A 490 -12.71 -5.00 -24.25
CA SER A 490 -12.93 -3.58 -24.52
C SER A 490 -14.42 -3.26 -24.73
N GLY A 491 -14.82 -2.05 -24.36
CA GLY A 491 -16.18 -1.56 -24.58
C GLY A 491 -17.26 -2.13 -23.64
N LEU A 492 -16.89 -2.71 -22.49
CA LEU A 492 -17.86 -2.92 -21.40
C LEU A 492 -18.36 -1.57 -20.88
N THR A 493 -19.68 -1.40 -20.83
CA THR A 493 -20.32 -0.21 -20.27
C THR A 493 -20.98 -0.56 -18.94
N GLU A 494 -20.95 0.32 -17.93
CA GLU A 494 -21.73 0.11 -16.71
C GLU A 494 -23.24 -0.02 -17.03
N PRO A 495 -23.95 -1.07 -16.55
CA PRO A 495 -23.58 -2.01 -15.47
C PRO A 495 -23.18 -3.41 -15.97
N GLU A 496 -22.55 -3.51 -17.14
CA GLU A 496 -22.13 -4.78 -17.73
C GLU A 496 -21.00 -5.45 -16.94
N VAL A 497 -21.07 -6.77 -16.85
CA VAL A 497 -20.08 -7.65 -16.24
C VAL A 497 -19.84 -8.89 -17.09
N ILE A 498 -18.66 -9.48 -16.95
CA ILE A 498 -18.36 -10.78 -17.54
C ILE A 498 -18.99 -11.87 -16.67
N LEU A 499 -19.82 -12.72 -17.27
CA LEU A 499 -20.55 -13.79 -16.60
C LEU A 499 -19.88 -15.16 -16.77
N GLY A 500 -19.07 -15.34 -17.81
CA GLY A 500 -18.42 -16.61 -18.09
C GLY A 500 -17.41 -16.51 -19.21
N VAL A 501 -16.47 -17.46 -19.21
CA VAL A 501 -15.38 -17.56 -20.17
C VAL A 501 -15.30 -18.99 -20.68
N ALA A 502 -15.22 -19.16 -21.99
CA ALA A 502 -14.99 -20.43 -22.65
C ALA A 502 -13.86 -20.29 -23.66
N VAL A 503 -13.17 -21.39 -23.95
CA VAL A 503 -12.18 -21.45 -25.02
C VAL A 503 -12.76 -22.27 -26.16
N LYS A 504 -12.87 -21.65 -27.34
CA LYS A 504 -13.26 -22.33 -28.57
C LYS A 504 -12.01 -22.88 -29.24
N ARG A 505 -11.88 -24.22 -29.24
CA ARG A 505 -10.80 -24.97 -29.87
C ARG A 505 -11.38 -25.90 -30.92
N ASP A 506 -10.88 -25.81 -32.15
CA ASP A 506 -11.37 -26.62 -33.28
C ASP A 506 -12.90 -26.55 -33.47
N GLY A 507 -13.48 -25.37 -33.20
CA GLY A 507 -14.92 -25.13 -33.28
C GLY A 507 -15.74 -25.57 -32.07
N GLN A 508 -15.17 -26.33 -31.12
CA GLN A 508 -15.82 -26.75 -29.90
C GLN A 508 -15.56 -25.77 -28.74
N ALA A 509 -16.62 -25.38 -28.03
CA ALA A 509 -16.51 -24.52 -26.85
C ALA A 509 -16.21 -25.38 -25.60
N ILE A 510 -15.08 -25.09 -24.95
CA ILE A 510 -14.67 -25.66 -23.67
C ILE A 510 -14.94 -24.59 -22.61
N ALA A 511 -16.02 -24.75 -21.84
CA ALA A 511 -16.31 -23.85 -20.74
C ALA A 511 -15.20 -23.92 -19.68
N LEU A 512 -14.64 -22.77 -19.30
CA LEU A 512 -13.67 -22.71 -18.22
C LEU A 512 -14.41 -22.68 -16.88
N ASN A 513 -13.87 -23.37 -15.88
CA ASN A 513 -14.37 -23.27 -14.51
C ASN A 513 -13.76 -22.05 -13.80
N THR A 514 -14.34 -21.65 -12.67
CA THR A 514 -13.90 -20.47 -11.90
C THR A 514 -12.52 -20.62 -11.26
N SER A 515 -11.89 -21.80 -11.28
CA SER A 515 -10.49 -21.95 -10.85
C SER A 515 -9.49 -21.83 -12.02
N GLN A 516 -9.98 -21.81 -13.26
CA GLN A 516 -9.17 -21.68 -14.48
C GLN A 516 -9.07 -20.25 -14.98
N PHE A 517 -9.88 -19.33 -14.45
CA PHE A 517 -9.81 -17.92 -14.79
C PHE A 517 -10.25 -17.05 -13.62
N GLU A 518 -9.81 -15.81 -13.66
CA GLU A 518 -10.21 -14.75 -12.74
C GLU A 518 -10.67 -13.54 -13.55
N ILE A 519 -11.72 -12.87 -13.07
CA ILE A 519 -12.27 -11.65 -13.68
C ILE A 519 -12.08 -10.50 -12.71
N VAL A 520 -11.45 -9.43 -13.19
CA VAL A 520 -11.33 -8.17 -12.44
C VAL A 520 -11.62 -7.00 -13.37
N GLY A 521 -12.78 -6.36 -13.17
CA GLY A 521 -13.28 -5.36 -14.10
C GLY A 521 -13.51 -5.97 -15.49
N SER A 522 -12.86 -5.40 -16.51
CA SER A 522 -12.88 -5.90 -17.89
C SER A 522 -11.78 -6.91 -18.21
N ALA A 523 -10.89 -7.19 -17.27
CA ALA A 523 -9.76 -8.10 -17.48
C ALA A 523 -10.12 -9.53 -17.08
N ILE A 524 -9.72 -10.49 -17.92
CA ILE A 524 -9.79 -11.93 -17.69
C ILE A 524 -8.36 -12.45 -17.60
N THR A 525 -7.97 -13.02 -16.47
CA THR A 525 -6.66 -13.67 -16.29
C THR A 525 -6.82 -15.18 -16.23
N LEU A 526 -6.13 -15.91 -17.09
CA LEU A 526 -6.17 -17.37 -17.09
C LEU A 526 -5.22 -17.94 -16.04
N ILE A 527 -5.71 -18.89 -15.25
CA ILE A 527 -5.00 -19.51 -14.12
C ILE A 527 -4.85 -21.00 -14.43
N GLY A 528 -3.61 -21.46 -14.60
CA GLY A 528 -3.32 -22.88 -14.87
C GLY A 528 -3.86 -23.41 -16.21
N PHE A 529 -4.49 -22.57 -17.03
CA PHE A 529 -4.98 -22.91 -18.37
C PHE A 529 -4.07 -22.32 -19.44
N LYS A 530 -3.64 -23.16 -20.40
CA LYS A 530 -2.77 -22.75 -21.51
C LYS A 530 -3.58 -22.67 -22.80
N ILE A 531 -3.55 -21.49 -23.41
CA ILE A 531 -4.09 -21.26 -24.75
C ILE A 531 -3.16 -21.89 -25.79
N GLN A 532 -3.75 -22.49 -26.82
CA GLN A 532 -3.07 -23.03 -27.99
C GLN A 532 -3.25 -22.08 -29.19
N ALA A 533 -2.32 -22.16 -30.15
CA ALA A 533 -2.45 -21.39 -31.38
C ALA A 533 -3.76 -21.75 -32.10
N GLY A 534 -4.57 -20.73 -32.42
CA GLY A 534 -5.89 -20.90 -33.06
C GLY A 534 -7.08 -20.94 -32.11
N ASP A 535 -6.86 -21.03 -30.79
CA ASP A 535 -7.93 -20.87 -29.80
C ASP A 535 -8.56 -19.47 -29.86
N ILE A 536 -9.82 -19.37 -29.47
CA ILE A 536 -10.57 -18.11 -29.29
C ILE A 536 -11.17 -18.11 -27.88
N LEU A 537 -11.05 -17.02 -27.12
CA LEU A 537 -11.85 -16.88 -25.90
C LEU A 537 -13.25 -16.40 -26.30
N GLU A 538 -14.26 -17.21 -26.02
CA GLU A 538 -15.67 -16.81 -26.07
C GLU A 538 -16.06 -16.30 -24.66
N VAL A 539 -16.42 -15.02 -24.57
CA VAL A 539 -16.74 -14.32 -23.33
C VAL A 539 -18.22 -13.98 -23.31
N SER A 540 -18.92 -14.42 -22.26
CA SER A 540 -20.33 -14.09 -22.05
C SER A 540 -20.45 -12.84 -21.19
N VAL A 541 -21.10 -11.80 -21.69
CA VAL A 541 -21.31 -10.52 -21.00
C VAL A 541 -22.78 -10.33 -20.66
N GLY A 542 -23.05 -9.84 -19.46
CA GLY A 542 -24.38 -9.58 -18.94
C GLY A 542 -24.43 -8.33 -18.09
N THR A 543 -25.55 -8.08 -17.42
CA THR A 543 -25.68 -7.02 -16.39
C THR A 543 -25.90 -7.70 -15.04
N ARG A 544 -25.30 -7.18 -13.97
CA ARG A 544 -25.59 -7.66 -12.61
C ARG A 544 -27.03 -7.40 -12.19
#